data_AF-A0A927CBL5-F1
#
_entry.id   AF-A0A927CBL5-F1
#
_cell.length_a   1.000
_cell.length_b   1.000
_cell.length_c   1.000
_cell.angle_alpha   90.00
_cell.angle_beta   90.00
_cell.angle_gamma   90.00
#
_symmetry.space_group_name_H-M   'P 1'
#
loop_
_entity.id
_entity.type
_entity.pdbx_description
1 polymer ?
#
loop_
_entity_poly.entity_id
_entity_poly.type
_entity_poly.pdbx_seq_one_letter_code
_entity_poly.pdbx_strand_id
1 'polypeptide(L)'
;MAILRVGLRSSCEYEWANHVPGALIAGVTASEIESLAKGTGTWSDADAAVLDLVDDLCADNCASEKTWKALTATRDEGEIIELLMLIGFYRMNAGLLNSLGVQPEPGRPRLGQSMSYEVPMPSKRPISTSAAGTPSEAKPDGTWQLKFHHPAATQELQLVIETREGVLSGTLANEAAGIIVPISDVSVNGCHVTFTSEMTKPFPVTITWNGTIDGDFFAGTTTFRDAGSFPFDGTRVG
;
A
#
# COMPACT_ATOMS: atom_id res chain seq x y z
N MET A 1 -7.60 11.35 -0.44
CA MET A 1 -8.62 12.02 0.41
C MET A 1 -10.01 12.09 -0.21
N ALA A 2 -10.16 12.42 -1.50
CA ALA A 2 -11.48 12.57 -2.16
C ALA A 2 -12.42 11.36 -2.00
N ILE A 3 -11.96 10.14 -2.27
CA ILE A 3 -12.78 8.92 -2.19
C ILE A 3 -13.28 8.67 -0.75
N LEU A 4 -12.43 8.90 0.25
CA LEU A 4 -12.84 8.81 1.66
C LEU A 4 -13.93 9.83 2.00
N ARG A 5 -13.84 11.07 1.47
CA ARG A 5 -14.89 12.07 1.63
C ARG A 5 -16.20 11.66 0.93
N VAL A 6 -16.13 11.03 -0.24
CA VAL A 6 -17.31 10.44 -0.91
C VAL A 6 -17.96 9.36 -0.05
N GLY A 7 -17.15 8.46 0.54
CA GLY A 7 -17.62 7.43 1.46
C GLY A 7 -18.38 8.03 2.65
N LEU A 8 -17.87 9.11 3.26
CA LEU A 8 -18.56 9.85 4.32
C LEU A 8 -19.87 10.48 3.84
N ARG A 9 -19.83 11.24 2.73
CA ARG A 9 -21.00 11.95 2.21
C ARG A 9 -22.11 11.03 1.73
N SER A 10 -21.76 9.82 1.31
CA SER A 10 -22.70 8.80 0.84
C SER A 10 -23.08 7.79 1.93
N SER A 11 -22.54 7.92 3.14
CA SER A 11 -22.66 6.92 4.22
C SER A 11 -22.32 5.49 3.74
N CYS A 12 -21.33 5.36 2.86
CA CYS A 12 -20.95 4.08 2.27
C CYS A 12 -19.79 3.45 3.04
N GLU A 13 -20.14 2.47 3.88
CA GLU A 13 -19.17 1.80 4.75
C GLU A 13 -18.15 0.98 3.97
N TYR A 14 -18.58 0.27 2.92
CA TYR A 14 -17.69 -0.52 2.07
C TYR A 14 -16.64 0.37 1.38
N GLU A 15 -17.06 1.49 0.78
CA GLU A 15 -16.15 2.43 0.12
C GLU A 15 -15.09 2.95 1.10
N TRP A 16 -15.52 3.37 2.29
CA TRP A 16 -14.61 3.82 3.33
C TRP A 16 -13.62 2.71 3.72
N ALA A 17 -14.13 1.54 4.08
CA ALA A 17 -13.37 0.38 4.51
C ALA A 17 -12.33 -0.09 3.47
N ASN A 18 -12.70 -0.05 2.19
CA ASN A 18 -11.82 -0.49 1.12
C ASN A 18 -10.71 0.53 0.82
N HIS A 19 -10.99 1.84 0.99
CA HIS A 19 -10.06 2.91 0.61
C HIS A 19 -9.20 3.46 1.74
N VAL A 20 -9.52 3.23 3.02
CA VAL A 20 -8.64 3.65 4.13
C VAL A 20 -7.22 3.10 3.99
N PRO A 21 -7.00 1.79 3.70
CA PRO A 21 -5.63 1.29 3.51
C PRO A 21 -4.92 1.94 2.33
N GLY A 22 -5.62 2.15 1.21
CA GLY A 22 -5.07 2.85 0.04
C GLY A 22 -4.65 4.29 0.37
N ALA A 23 -5.43 5.00 1.18
CA ALA A 23 -5.09 6.34 1.64
C ALA A 23 -3.83 6.35 2.52
N LEU A 24 -3.69 5.38 3.43
CA LEU A 24 -2.49 5.24 4.25
C LEU A 24 -1.24 4.98 3.40
N ILE A 25 -1.35 4.10 2.40
CA ILE A 25 -0.28 3.79 1.43
C ILE A 25 0.13 5.04 0.65
N ALA A 26 -0.85 5.87 0.27
CA ALA A 26 -0.61 7.14 -0.41
C ALA A 26 -0.08 8.26 0.51
N GLY A 27 0.23 7.96 1.77
CA GLY A 27 0.84 8.89 2.72
C GLY A 27 -0.14 9.71 3.56
N VAL A 28 -1.46 9.48 3.45
CA VAL A 28 -2.43 10.11 4.37
C VAL A 28 -2.27 9.45 5.73
N THR A 29 -2.07 10.25 6.78
CA THR A 29 -1.87 9.72 8.13
C THR A 29 -3.17 9.22 8.76
N ALA A 30 -3.05 8.30 9.72
CA ALA A 30 -4.22 7.83 10.47
C ALA A 30 -4.96 8.99 11.15
N SER A 31 -4.23 9.98 11.68
CA SER A 31 -4.80 11.19 12.30
C SER A 31 -5.53 12.08 11.31
N GLU A 32 -5.06 12.19 10.06
CA GLU A 32 -5.75 12.95 9.02
C GLU A 32 -7.05 12.25 8.61
N ILE A 33 -7.05 10.92 8.48
CA ILE A 33 -8.27 10.14 8.21
C ILE A 33 -9.31 10.34 9.31
N GLU A 34 -8.89 10.29 10.58
CA GLU A 34 -9.78 10.58 11.71
C GLU A 34 -10.29 12.03 11.69
N SER A 35 -9.42 12.99 11.38
CA SER A 35 -9.78 14.41 11.34
C SER A 35 -10.72 14.71 10.18
N LEU A 36 -10.58 14.01 9.03
CA LEU A 36 -11.53 14.06 7.92
C LEU A 36 -12.91 13.56 8.35
N ALA A 37 -12.95 12.41 9.05
CA ALA A 37 -14.19 11.82 9.54
C ALA A 37 -14.91 12.72 10.55
N LYS A 38 -14.15 13.39 11.44
CA LYS A 38 -14.67 14.30 12.46
C LYS A 38 -15.00 15.70 11.91
N GLY A 39 -14.53 16.02 10.69
CA GLY A 39 -14.64 17.37 10.13
C GLY A 39 -13.76 18.41 10.84
N THR A 40 -12.69 17.98 11.52
CA THR A 40 -11.77 18.83 12.28
C THR A 40 -10.40 18.99 11.60
N GLY A 41 -10.22 18.41 10.41
CA GLY A 41 -8.97 18.49 9.66
C GLY A 41 -8.66 19.91 9.20
N THR A 42 -7.38 20.27 9.27
CA THR A 42 -6.85 21.47 8.61
C THR A 42 -6.06 21.00 7.41
N TRP A 43 -6.41 21.50 6.23
CA TRP A 43 -5.87 21.02 4.96
C TRP A 43 -5.12 22.15 4.25
N SER A 44 -4.24 21.77 3.33
CA SER A 44 -3.71 22.73 2.36
C SER A 44 -4.86 23.32 1.52
N ASP A 45 -4.67 24.51 0.96
CA ASP A 45 -5.69 25.11 0.07
C ASP A 45 -6.05 24.18 -1.10
N ALA A 46 -5.05 23.46 -1.63
CA ALA A 46 -5.21 22.51 -2.72
C ALA A 46 -6.06 21.28 -2.32
N ASP A 47 -5.90 20.76 -1.10
CA ASP A 47 -6.67 19.61 -0.61
C ASP A 47 -8.07 20.02 -0.15
N ALA A 48 -8.18 21.19 0.50
CA ALA A 48 -9.46 21.77 0.88
C ALA A 48 -10.36 21.96 -0.33
N ALA A 49 -9.83 22.48 -1.45
CA ALA A 49 -10.58 22.64 -2.69
C ALA A 49 -11.12 21.31 -3.25
N VAL A 50 -10.36 20.21 -3.12
CA VAL A 50 -10.81 18.87 -3.53
C VAL A 50 -11.91 18.33 -2.61
N LEU A 51 -11.80 18.57 -1.30
CA LEU A 51 -12.84 18.18 -0.34
C LEU A 51 -14.14 18.98 -0.55
N ASP A 52 -14.02 20.28 -0.78
CA ASP A 52 -15.14 21.16 -1.13
C ASP A 52 -15.80 20.70 -2.45
N LEU A 53 -15.02 20.26 -3.44
CA LEU A 53 -15.56 19.70 -4.69
C LEU A 53 -16.39 18.44 -4.45
N VAL A 54 -15.91 17.52 -3.61
CA VAL A 54 -16.71 16.34 -3.23
C VAL A 54 -18.02 16.76 -2.58
N ASP A 55 -17.95 17.73 -1.67
CA ASP A 55 -19.11 18.21 -0.92
C ASP A 55 -20.15 18.89 -1.82
N ASP A 56 -19.70 19.76 -2.74
CA ASP A 56 -20.53 20.43 -3.75
C ASP A 56 -21.20 19.43 -4.68
N LEU A 57 -20.44 18.48 -5.24
CA LEU A 57 -20.99 17.46 -6.13
C LEU A 57 -22.01 16.57 -5.42
N CYS A 58 -21.76 16.20 -4.15
CA CYS A 58 -22.70 15.40 -3.37
C CYS A 58 -23.98 16.16 -3.02
N ALA A 59 -23.90 17.48 -2.83
CA ALA A 59 -25.07 18.32 -2.55
C ALA A 59 -25.89 18.60 -3.82
N ASP A 60 -25.23 19.11 -4.86
CA ASP A 60 -25.91 19.80 -5.97
C ASP A 60 -25.54 19.28 -7.37
N ASN A 61 -24.71 18.23 -7.45
CA ASN A 61 -24.17 17.70 -8.72
C ASN A 61 -23.39 18.72 -9.56
N CYS A 62 -22.92 19.81 -8.96
CA CYS A 62 -22.16 20.85 -9.65
C CYS A 62 -21.15 21.47 -8.68
N ALA A 63 -19.96 21.81 -9.18
CA ALA A 63 -19.00 22.59 -8.41
C ALA A 63 -19.53 24.03 -8.24
N SER A 64 -19.46 24.58 -7.04
CA SER A 64 -19.77 25.99 -6.83
C SER A 64 -18.70 26.89 -7.45
N GLU A 65 -19.02 28.16 -7.74
CA GLU A 65 -18.05 29.12 -8.26
C GLU A 65 -16.84 29.30 -7.32
N LYS A 66 -17.09 29.26 -6.00
CA LYS A 66 -16.04 29.34 -4.97
C LYS A 66 -15.06 28.17 -5.14
N THR A 67 -15.57 26.95 -5.21
CA THR A 67 -14.77 25.74 -5.33
C THR A 67 -14.04 25.68 -6.67
N TRP A 68 -14.73 26.02 -7.76
CA TRP A 68 -14.12 26.08 -9.09
C TRP A 68 -12.92 27.04 -9.11
N LYS A 69 -13.09 28.24 -8.56
CA LYS A 69 -12.00 29.22 -8.44
C LYS A 69 -10.83 28.69 -7.63
N ALA A 70 -11.09 28.04 -6.49
CA ALA A 70 -10.04 27.46 -5.65
C ALA A 70 -9.27 26.32 -6.35
N LEU A 71 -9.95 25.46 -7.10
CA LEU A 71 -9.33 24.40 -7.89
C LEU A 71 -8.40 24.97 -8.97
N THR A 72 -8.89 25.92 -9.77
CA THR A 72 -8.09 26.54 -10.86
C THR A 72 -6.89 27.35 -10.37
N ALA A 73 -6.80 27.65 -9.07
CA ALA A 73 -5.62 28.30 -8.48
C ALA A 73 -4.45 27.32 -8.25
N THR A 74 -4.72 26.01 -8.25
CA THR A 74 -3.75 24.97 -7.89
C THR A 74 -3.62 23.84 -8.92
N ARG A 75 -4.55 23.76 -9.88
CA ARG A 75 -4.67 22.67 -10.85
C ARG A 75 -5.02 23.19 -12.23
N ASP A 76 -4.60 22.45 -13.25
CA ASP A 76 -5.04 22.68 -14.62
C ASP A 76 -6.42 22.07 -14.92
N GLU A 77 -6.96 22.37 -16.09
CA GLU A 77 -8.28 21.90 -16.51
C GLU A 77 -8.36 20.37 -16.63
N GLY A 78 -7.28 19.73 -17.10
CA GLY A 78 -7.23 18.27 -17.24
C GLY A 78 -7.30 17.58 -15.88
N GLU A 79 -6.51 18.04 -14.92
CA GLU A 79 -6.52 17.54 -13.53
C GLU A 79 -7.90 17.72 -12.87
N ILE A 80 -8.58 18.85 -13.13
CA ILE A 80 -9.93 19.10 -12.61
C ILE A 80 -10.95 18.14 -13.24
N ILE A 81 -10.86 17.91 -14.56
CA ILE A 81 -11.74 16.95 -15.25
C ILE A 81 -11.53 15.54 -14.69
N GLU A 82 -10.28 15.11 -14.48
CA GLU A 82 -9.98 13.82 -13.87
C GLU A 82 -10.58 13.69 -12.46
N LEU A 83 -10.50 14.74 -11.64
CA LEU A 83 -11.13 14.78 -10.33
C LEU A 83 -12.66 14.66 -10.41
N LEU A 84 -13.31 15.40 -11.32
CA LEU A 84 -14.75 15.32 -11.53
C LEU A 84 -15.19 13.90 -11.92
N MET A 85 -14.46 13.28 -12.85
CA MET A 85 -14.72 11.91 -13.29
C MET A 85 -14.53 10.90 -12.16
N LEU A 86 -13.43 11.01 -11.41
CA LEU A 86 -13.12 10.16 -10.27
C LEU A 86 -14.21 10.25 -9.20
N ILE A 87 -14.57 11.46 -8.79
CA ILE A 87 -15.58 11.69 -7.76
C ILE A 87 -16.95 11.21 -8.24
N GLY A 88 -17.33 11.52 -9.48
CA GLY A 88 -18.59 11.05 -10.08
C GLY A 88 -18.69 9.53 -10.10
N PHE A 89 -17.62 8.83 -10.51
CA PHE A 89 -17.55 7.39 -10.51
C PHE A 89 -17.77 6.80 -9.11
N TYR A 90 -17.04 7.28 -8.10
CA TYR A 90 -17.15 6.74 -6.74
C TYR A 90 -18.48 7.10 -6.06
N ARG A 91 -19.10 8.23 -6.40
CA ARG A 91 -20.46 8.56 -5.94
C ARG A 91 -21.50 7.58 -6.49
N MET A 92 -21.42 7.28 -7.79
CA MET A 92 -22.25 6.25 -8.41
C MET A 92 -22.00 4.88 -7.75
N ASN A 93 -20.73 4.50 -7.57
CA ASN A 93 -20.35 3.22 -6.98
C ASN A 93 -20.85 3.08 -5.53
N ALA A 94 -20.70 4.14 -4.71
CA ALA A 94 -21.21 4.17 -3.35
C ALA A 94 -22.73 3.93 -3.29
N GLY A 95 -23.50 4.56 -4.19
CA GLY A 95 -24.94 4.34 -4.30
C GLY A 95 -25.30 2.89 -4.66
N LEU A 96 -24.56 2.29 -5.61
CA LEU A 96 -24.72 0.88 -5.98
C LEU A 96 -24.43 -0.04 -4.79
N LEU A 97 -23.27 0.12 -4.14
CA LEU A 97 -22.83 -0.72 -3.02
C LEU A 97 -23.80 -0.66 -1.84
N ASN A 98 -24.27 0.55 -1.51
CA ASN A 98 -25.28 0.74 -0.47
C ASN A 98 -26.61 0.04 -0.83
N SER A 99 -27.06 0.18 -2.08
CA SER A 99 -28.31 -0.44 -2.54
C SER A 99 -28.26 -1.97 -2.53
N LEU A 100 -27.08 -2.54 -2.78
CA LEU A 100 -26.83 -3.98 -2.73
C LEU A 100 -26.52 -4.49 -1.31
N GLY A 101 -26.34 -3.60 -0.33
CA GLY A 101 -26.02 -3.98 1.05
C GLY A 101 -24.65 -4.66 1.20
N VAL A 102 -23.68 -4.33 0.34
CA VAL A 102 -22.35 -4.96 0.37
C VAL A 102 -21.65 -4.64 1.68
N GLN A 103 -21.18 -5.69 2.36
CA GLN A 103 -20.51 -5.56 3.65
C GLN A 103 -18.99 -5.43 3.47
N PRO A 104 -18.31 -4.60 4.27
CA PRO A 104 -16.86 -4.62 4.34
C PRO A 104 -16.31 -6.01 4.70
N GLU A 105 -15.12 -6.31 4.20
CA GLU A 105 -14.38 -7.50 4.61
C GLU A 105 -14.10 -7.48 6.13
N PRO A 106 -14.09 -8.66 6.79
CA PRO A 106 -13.71 -8.75 8.20
C PRO A 106 -12.37 -8.08 8.50
N GLY A 107 -12.30 -7.31 9.59
CA GLY A 107 -11.09 -6.62 10.02
C GLY A 107 -10.83 -5.27 9.34
N ARG A 108 -11.67 -4.84 8.40
CA ARG A 108 -11.60 -3.49 7.83
C ARG A 108 -12.17 -2.43 8.79
N PRO A 109 -11.67 -1.17 8.72
CA PRO A 109 -12.20 -0.09 9.54
C PRO A 109 -13.66 0.21 9.19
N ARG A 110 -14.47 0.50 10.22
CA ARG A 110 -15.85 0.98 10.02
C ARG A 110 -15.85 2.41 9.48
N LEU A 111 -17.00 2.86 8.98
CA LEU A 111 -17.17 4.24 8.50
C LEU A 111 -16.70 5.26 9.56
N GLY A 112 -15.83 6.17 9.16
CA GLY A 112 -15.25 7.20 10.02
C GLY A 112 -14.13 6.72 10.95
N GLN A 113 -13.82 5.43 10.98
CA GLN A 113 -12.67 4.90 11.69
C GLN A 113 -11.44 4.95 10.79
N SER A 114 -10.33 5.36 11.37
CA SER A 114 -9.03 5.02 10.83
C SER A 114 -8.63 3.61 11.27
N MET A 115 -7.46 3.17 10.85
CA MET A 115 -6.84 1.94 11.35
C MET A 115 -5.48 2.30 11.95
N SER A 116 -5.20 1.80 13.15
CA SER A 116 -3.87 1.83 13.72
C SER A 116 -3.00 0.85 12.93
N TYR A 117 -2.27 1.36 11.96
CA TYR A 117 -1.17 0.62 11.36
C TYR A 117 0.11 0.97 12.11
N GLU A 118 0.46 0.16 13.10
CA GLU A 118 1.87 0.04 13.47
C GLU A 118 2.54 -0.76 12.36
N VAL A 119 3.51 -0.14 11.69
CA VAL A 119 4.42 -0.87 10.80
C VAL A 119 4.95 -2.06 11.59
N PRO A 120 4.62 -3.32 11.24
CA PRO A 120 5.19 -4.45 11.94
C PRO A 120 6.68 -4.36 11.74
N MET A 121 7.45 -4.06 12.80
CA MET A 121 8.90 -4.11 12.69
C MET A 121 9.26 -5.52 12.23
N PRO A 122 10.20 -5.67 11.27
CA PRO A 122 10.71 -6.98 10.91
C PRO A 122 11.01 -7.73 12.21
N SER A 123 10.53 -8.98 12.32
CA SER A 123 10.74 -9.74 13.55
C SER A 123 12.22 -9.65 13.94
N LYS A 124 12.51 -9.16 15.16
CA LYS A 124 13.87 -9.24 15.67
C LYS A 124 14.24 -10.73 15.67
N ARG A 125 15.44 -11.02 15.17
CA ARG A 125 16.05 -12.36 15.18
C ARG A 125 15.59 -13.13 16.42
N PRO A 126 15.08 -14.37 16.32
CA PRO A 126 15.06 -15.24 17.48
C PRO A 126 16.49 -15.28 18.03
N ILE A 127 16.70 -14.97 19.30
CA ILE A 127 18.04 -14.96 19.90
C ILE A 127 18.60 -16.38 19.79
N SER A 128 19.34 -16.65 18.72
CA SER A 128 20.19 -17.81 18.63
C SER A 128 21.43 -17.49 19.43
N THR A 129 21.65 -18.25 20.50
CA THR A 129 22.88 -18.22 21.29
C THR A 129 24.05 -18.71 20.43
N SER A 130 24.54 -17.89 19.52
CA SER A 130 25.78 -18.11 18.79
C SER A 130 26.61 -16.83 18.85
N ALA A 131 27.83 -17.00 19.37
CA ALA A 131 28.78 -15.94 19.67
C ALA A 131 29.10 -15.06 18.44
N ALA A 132 29.38 -13.79 18.72
CA ALA A 132 29.78 -12.76 17.77
C ALA A 132 30.99 -13.22 16.92
N GLY A 133 30.71 -13.67 15.71
CA GLY A 133 31.67 -13.81 14.62
C GLY A 133 31.41 -12.74 13.55
N THR A 134 32.42 -12.46 12.73
CA THR A 134 32.32 -11.62 11.53
C THR A 134 31.08 -12.01 10.71
N PRO A 135 30.30 -11.07 10.16
CA PRO A 135 29.13 -11.41 9.34
C PRO A 135 29.59 -12.36 8.22
N SER A 136 29.05 -13.58 8.21
CA SER A 136 29.25 -14.51 7.10
C SER A 136 28.68 -13.87 5.84
N GLU A 137 29.34 -14.11 4.70
CA GLU A 137 28.79 -13.80 3.38
C GLU A 137 27.37 -14.39 3.25
N ALA A 138 26.43 -13.62 2.70
CA ALA A 138 25.06 -14.07 2.50
C ALA A 138 25.04 -15.29 1.58
N LYS A 139 24.20 -16.27 1.92
CA LYS A 139 23.89 -17.42 1.08
C LYS A 139 22.46 -17.26 0.56
N PRO A 140 22.23 -16.51 -0.53
CA PRO A 140 20.88 -16.19 -0.98
C PRO A 140 20.17 -17.42 -1.57
N ASP A 141 20.89 -18.36 -2.18
CA ASP A 141 20.33 -19.56 -2.82
C ASP A 141 19.43 -20.38 -1.89
N GLY A 142 18.27 -20.78 -2.38
CA GLY A 142 17.32 -21.62 -1.67
C GLY A 142 15.90 -21.08 -1.72
N THR A 143 15.02 -21.74 -0.97
CA THR A 143 13.63 -21.32 -0.81
C THR A 143 13.48 -20.60 0.52
N TRP A 144 12.75 -19.50 0.52
CA TRP A 144 12.49 -18.65 1.68
C TRP A 144 10.99 -18.45 1.83
N GLN A 145 10.50 -18.63 3.04
CA GLN A 145 9.15 -18.25 3.42
C GLN A 145 9.21 -16.83 4.01
N LEU A 146 8.69 -15.85 3.28
CA LEU A 146 8.66 -14.45 3.65
C LEU A 146 7.27 -14.04 4.11
N LYS A 147 7.23 -13.17 5.12
CA LYS A 147 6.08 -12.39 5.55
C LYS A 147 6.30 -10.95 5.10
N PHE A 148 5.50 -10.53 4.15
CA PHE A 148 5.43 -9.15 3.71
C PHE A 148 4.37 -8.41 4.52
N HIS A 149 4.78 -7.40 5.26
CA HIS A 149 3.92 -6.71 6.22
C HIS A 149 3.32 -5.47 5.59
N HIS A 150 2.10 -5.62 5.09
CA HIS A 150 1.38 -4.53 4.44
C HIS A 150 0.25 -3.97 5.33
N PRO A 151 0.01 -2.65 5.30
CA PRO A 151 -1.29 -2.02 5.37
C PRO A 151 -2.44 -2.80 5.99
N ALA A 152 -3.12 -3.40 5.02
CA ALA A 152 -4.36 -4.13 5.13
C ALA A 152 -4.22 -5.55 5.66
N ALA A 153 -3.06 -6.21 5.48
CA ALA A 153 -2.82 -7.59 5.86
C ALA A 153 -1.36 -7.98 5.65
N THR A 154 -0.81 -8.81 6.53
CA THR A 154 0.43 -9.55 6.23
C THR A 154 0.17 -10.57 5.13
N GLN A 155 1.05 -10.60 4.13
CA GLN A 155 1.02 -11.58 3.05
C GLN A 155 2.18 -12.57 3.21
N GLU A 156 1.87 -13.84 3.03
CA GLU A 156 2.87 -14.91 2.96
C GLU A 156 3.36 -15.04 1.52
N LEU A 157 4.67 -14.98 1.33
CA LEU A 157 5.32 -15.08 0.02
C LEU A 157 6.40 -16.16 0.06
N GLN A 158 6.55 -16.89 -1.03
CA GLN A 158 7.65 -17.82 -1.22
C GLN A 158 8.65 -17.20 -2.20
N LEU A 159 9.87 -16.97 -1.74
CA LEU A 159 10.99 -16.50 -2.56
C LEU A 159 11.92 -17.68 -2.84
N VAL A 160 12.14 -17.97 -4.12
CA VAL A 160 13.13 -18.96 -4.57
C VAL A 160 14.25 -18.20 -5.25
N ILE A 161 15.48 -18.38 -4.77
CA ILE A 161 16.69 -17.85 -5.41
C ILE A 161 17.58 -19.02 -5.84
N GLU A 162 18.06 -18.98 -7.08
CA GLU A 162 18.99 -19.95 -7.66
C GLU A 162 20.14 -19.25 -8.38
N THR A 163 21.35 -19.74 -8.15
CA THR A 163 22.54 -19.40 -8.92
C THR A 163 22.69 -20.34 -10.10
N ARG A 164 22.70 -19.77 -11.31
CA ARG A 164 23.03 -20.49 -12.55
C ARG A 164 24.15 -19.75 -13.25
N GLU A 165 25.27 -20.44 -13.49
CA GLU A 165 26.45 -19.86 -14.16
C GLU A 165 26.99 -18.58 -13.48
N GLY A 166 26.84 -18.47 -12.16
CA GLY A 166 27.26 -17.29 -11.38
C GLY A 166 26.27 -16.12 -11.40
N VAL A 167 25.12 -16.27 -12.07
CA VAL A 167 24.03 -15.29 -12.08
C VAL A 167 22.92 -15.76 -11.15
N LEU A 168 22.54 -14.90 -10.20
CA LEU A 168 21.41 -15.12 -9.31
C LEU A 168 20.10 -14.76 -10.03
N SER A 169 19.13 -15.66 -9.96
CA SER A 169 17.79 -15.49 -10.54
C SER A 169 16.77 -16.24 -9.68
N GLY A 170 15.48 -16.14 -9.99
CA GLY A 170 14.48 -16.80 -9.17
C GLY A 170 13.05 -16.34 -9.39
N THR A 171 12.19 -16.67 -8.44
CA THR A 171 10.78 -16.28 -8.45
C THR A 171 10.31 -15.86 -7.07
N LEU A 172 9.29 -15.00 -7.04
CA LEU A 172 8.54 -14.64 -5.86
C LEU A 172 7.08 -15.02 -6.10
N ALA A 173 6.51 -15.82 -5.21
CA ALA A 173 5.16 -16.33 -5.33
C ALA A 173 4.29 -15.92 -4.15
N ASN A 174 3.03 -15.59 -4.41
CA ASN A 174 1.96 -15.56 -3.43
C ASN A 174 0.97 -16.67 -3.80
N GLU A 175 1.09 -17.83 -3.14
CA GLU A 175 0.29 -19.02 -3.45
C GLU A 175 -1.21 -18.77 -3.23
N ALA A 176 -1.58 -18.06 -2.16
CA ALA A 176 -2.96 -17.76 -1.84
C ALA A 176 -3.65 -16.90 -2.92
N ALA A 177 -2.88 -16.03 -3.59
CA ALA A 177 -3.36 -15.22 -4.71
C ALA A 177 -3.15 -15.87 -6.08
N GLY A 178 -2.48 -17.02 -6.17
CA GLY A 178 -2.10 -17.65 -7.44
C GLY A 178 -1.15 -16.79 -8.29
N ILE A 179 -0.35 -15.93 -7.66
CA ILE A 179 0.58 -15.01 -8.33
C ILE A 179 1.99 -15.56 -8.24
N ILE A 180 2.70 -15.60 -9.36
CA ILE A 180 4.12 -15.93 -9.43
C ILE A 180 4.79 -14.94 -10.38
N VAL A 181 5.85 -14.29 -9.91
CA VAL A 181 6.59 -13.29 -10.69
C VAL A 181 8.09 -13.62 -10.68
N PRO A 182 8.83 -13.38 -11.77
CA PRO A 182 10.28 -13.52 -11.77
C PRO A 182 10.90 -12.43 -10.88
N ILE A 183 12.07 -12.74 -10.31
CA ILE A 183 12.94 -11.72 -9.72
C ILE A 183 14.07 -11.37 -10.69
N SER A 184 14.54 -10.13 -10.61
CA SER A 184 15.62 -9.58 -11.42
C SER A 184 16.55 -8.70 -10.58
N ASP A 185 17.66 -8.25 -11.18
CA ASP A 185 18.63 -7.33 -10.57
C ASP A 185 19.12 -7.77 -9.18
N VAL A 186 19.31 -9.09 -9.00
CA VAL A 186 19.77 -9.63 -7.72
C VAL A 186 21.22 -9.20 -7.48
N SER A 187 21.46 -8.49 -6.38
CA SER A 187 22.78 -8.03 -5.97
C SER A 187 23.06 -8.46 -4.53
N VAL A 188 24.28 -8.93 -4.29
CA VAL A 188 24.75 -9.37 -2.98
C VAL A 188 26.00 -8.58 -2.62
N ASN A 189 25.98 -7.92 -1.46
CA ASN A 189 27.12 -7.19 -0.91
C ASN A 189 27.28 -7.56 0.57
N GLY A 190 28.16 -8.52 0.87
CA GLY A 190 28.32 -9.08 2.20
C GLY A 190 27.06 -9.80 2.65
N CYS A 191 26.40 -9.30 3.70
CA CYS A 191 25.11 -9.81 4.18
C CYS A 191 23.90 -9.13 3.52
N HIS A 192 24.13 -8.08 2.73
CA HIS A 192 23.07 -7.30 2.09
C HIS A 192 22.64 -7.92 0.77
N VAL A 193 21.34 -8.08 0.57
CA VAL A 193 20.75 -8.62 -0.66
C VAL A 193 19.66 -7.68 -1.16
N THR A 194 19.73 -7.31 -2.44
CA THR A 194 18.68 -6.56 -3.12
C THR A 194 18.21 -7.30 -4.37
N PHE A 195 16.94 -7.18 -4.72
CA PHE A 195 16.40 -7.68 -5.98
C PHE A 195 15.14 -6.90 -6.36
N THR A 196 14.70 -7.04 -7.60
CA THR A 196 13.44 -6.47 -8.10
C THR A 196 12.45 -7.58 -8.41
N SER A 197 11.15 -7.31 -8.27
CA SER A 197 10.08 -8.17 -8.79
C SER A 197 9.06 -7.32 -9.52
N GLU A 198 8.53 -7.82 -10.63
CA GLU A 198 7.56 -7.08 -11.45
C GLU A 198 6.16 -7.71 -11.38
N MET A 199 5.16 -6.92 -10.99
CA MET A 199 3.76 -7.31 -11.10
C MET A 199 3.18 -6.68 -12.36
N THR A 200 2.68 -7.48 -13.30
CA THR A 200 2.24 -6.99 -14.62
C THR A 200 0.74 -6.69 -14.72
N LYS A 201 -0.04 -7.09 -13.72
CA LYS A 201 -1.50 -6.87 -13.64
C LYS A 201 -1.90 -6.34 -12.26
N PRO A 202 -2.92 -5.46 -12.16
CA PRO A 202 -3.64 -4.82 -13.26
C PRO A 202 -2.83 -3.74 -13.99
N PHE A 203 -1.73 -3.26 -13.39
CA PHE A 203 -0.77 -2.34 -14.00
C PHE A 203 0.67 -2.78 -13.70
N PRO A 204 1.65 -2.51 -14.58
CA PRO A 204 3.06 -2.80 -14.32
C PRO A 204 3.56 -2.02 -13.10
N VAL A 205 4.02 -2.73 -12.08
CA VAL A 205 4.66 -2.15 -10.90
C VAL A 205 5.96 -2.91 -10.63
N THR A 206 7.08 -2.17 -10.63
CA THR A 206 8.37 -2.68 -10.16
C THR A 206 8.46 -2.47 -8.65
N ILE A 207 8.76 -3.56 -7.95
CA ILE A 207 8.92 -3.59 -6.50
C ILE A 207 10.40 -3.85 -6.21
N THR A 208 11.03 -3.00 -5.42
CA THR A 208 12.44 -3.18 -5.00
C THR A 208 12.49 -3.79 -3.61
N TRP A 209 13.20 -4.90 -3.47
CA TRP A 209 13.43 -5.60 -2.22
C TRP A 209 14.85 -5.31 -1.75
N ASN A 210 14.99 -4.95 -0.48
CA ASN A 210 16.26 -4.60 0.11
C ASN A 210 16.31 -5.16 1.54
N GLY A 211 17.21 -6.10 1.80
CA GLY A 211 17.31 -6.70 3.12
C GLY A 211 18.66 -7.29 3.45
N THR A 212 18.76 -7.86 4.65
CA THR A 212 19.96 -8.48 5.18
C THR A 212 19.69 -9.95 5.49
N ILE A 213 20.56 -10.83 4.99
CA ILE A 213 20.56 -12.26 5.32
C ILE A 213 21.53 -12.49 6.47
N ASP A 214 21.04 -13.13 7.53
CA ASP A 214 21.83 -13.63 8.65
C ASP A 214 21.50 -15.11 8.87
N GLY A 215 22.31 -15.98 8.26
CA GLY A 215 22.08 -17.43 8.24
C GLY A 215 20.83 -17.80 7.45
N ASP A 216 19.81 -18.27 8.18
CA ASP A 216 18.52 -18.69 7.62
C ASP A 216 17.42 -17.65 7.88
N PHE A 217 17.78 -16.45 8.33
CA PHE A 217 16.86 -15.35 8.53
C PHE A 217 17.11 -14.24 7.50
N PHE A 218 16.05 -13.73 6.88
CA PHE A 218 16.11 -12.65 5.90
C PHE A 218 15.08 -11.59 6.25
N ALA A 219 15.52 -10.35 6.45
CA ALA A 219 14.63 -9.25 6.80
C ALA A 219 15.06 -7.96 6.12
N GLY A 220 14.09 -7.08 5.86
CA GLY A 220 14.35 -5.88 5.12
C GLY A 220 13.12 -5.04 4.85
N THR A 221 13.21 -4.23 3.81
CA THR A 221 12.16 -3.35 3.34
C THR A 221 11.94 -3.57 1.85
N THR A 222 10.67 -3.53 1.47
CA THR A 222 10.17 -3.58 0.11
C THR A 222 9.64 -2.20 -0.26
N THR A 223 10.09 -1.63 -1.37
CA THR A 223 9.70 -0.29 -1.84
C THR A 223 8.90 -0.41 -3.13
N PHE A 224 7.71 0.19 -3.11
CA PHE A 224 6.85 0.41 -4.26
C PHE A 224 7.08 1.84 -4.72
N ARG A 225 7.54 2.04 -5.96
CA ARG A 225 8.01 3.34 -6.48
C ARG A 225 7.13 4.54 -6.07
N ASP A 226 5.81 4.38 -6.12
CA ASP A 226 4.84 5.44 -5.83
C ASP A 226 3.92 5.12 -4.63
N ALA A 227 4.12 3.98 -3.94
CA ALA A 227 3.22 3.49 -2.89
C ALA A 227 3.91 3.31 -1.52
N GLY A 228 5.17 3.74 -1.40
CA GLY A 228 5.92 3.72 -0.15
C GLY A 228 6.67 2.42 0.12
N SER A 229 7.15 2.28 1.35
CA SER A 229 8.06 1.21 1.77
C SER A 229 7.48 0.42 2.95
N PHE A 230 7.56 -0.90 2.88
CA PHE A 230 6.97 -1.82 3.85
C PHE A 230 7.96 -2.91 4.25
N PRO A 231 7.96 -3.33 5.52
CA PRO A 231 8.92 -4.33 5.98
C PRO A 231 8.55 -5.73 5.51
N PHE A 232 9.56 -6.58 5.46
CA PHE A 232 9.38 -8.01 5.36
C PHE A 232 10.38 -8.72 6.29
N ASP A 233 10.02 -9.91 6.73
CA ASP A 233 10.95 -10.86 7.33
C ASP A 233 10.60 -12.28 6.91
N GLY A 234 11.54 -13.21 7.05
CA GLY A 234 11.31 -14.57 6.64
C GLY A 234 12.44 -15.51 7.01
N THR A 235 12.18 -16.79 6.80
CA THR A 235 13.11 -17.87 7.11
C THR A 235 13.33 -18.76 5.92
N ARG A 236 14.55 -19.29 5.79
CA ARG A 236 14.84 -20.33 4.79
C ARG A 236 14.02 -21.58 5.08
N VAL A 237 13.47 -22.18 4.04
CA VAL A 237 12.85 -23.51 4.06
C VAL A 237 13.96 -24.54 3.85
N GLY A 238 14.09 -25.48 4.79
CA GLY A 238 15.09 -26.55 4.77
C GLY A 238 14.77 -27.70 3.83
#